data_AF-A0A3A4QWY3-F1
#
_entry.id   AF-A0A3A4QWY3-F1
#
_cell.length_a   1.000
_cell.length_b   1.000
_cell.length_c   1.000
_cell.angle_alpha   90.00
_cell.angle_beta   90.00
_cell.angle_gamma   90.00
#
_symmetry.space_group_name_H-M   'P 1'
#
loop_
_entity.id
_entity.type
_entity.pdbx_description
1 polymer ?
#
loop_
_entity_poly.entity_id
_entity_poly.type
_entity_poly.pdbx_seq_one_letter_code
_entity_poly.pdbx_strand_id
1 'polypeptide(L)' 'MFCTNHPDTRAISVCQKFGIGQCEECIACKDPNLYCKFRDHCIAWELLKENNIVQGERR' A
#
# COMPACT_ATOMS: atom_id res chain seq x y z
N MET A 1 11.61 10.47 -1.44
CA MET A 1 11.12 9.97 -0.13
C MET A 1 11.55 8.52 0.06
N PHE A 2 11.68 8.08 1.29
CA PHE A 2 12.13 6.72 1.65
C PHE A 2 10.98 5.90 2.22
N CYS A 3 11.16 4.59 2.26
CA CYS A 3 10.17 3.72 2.87
C CYS A 3 10.11 3.96 4.38
N THR A 4 8.90 4.05 4.94
CA THR A 4 8.73 4.23 6.39
C THR A 4 9.28 3.05 7.21
N ASN A 5 9.30 1.83 6.64
CA ASN A 5 9.88 0.66 7.29
C ASN A 5 11.36 0.43 6.94
N HIS A 6 11.81 0.93 5.78
CA HIS A 6 13.18 0.79 5.30
C HIS A 6 13.76 2.17 4.98
N PRO A 7 14.34 2.88 5.97
CA PRO A 7 14.81 4.25 5.79
C PRO A 7 15.93 4.36 4.74
N ASP A 8 16.68 3.28 4.51
CA ASP A 8 17.76 3.22 3.53
C ASP A 8 17.25 2.95 2.10
N THR A 9 15.98 2.56 1.95
CA THR A 9 15.39 2.18 0.66
C THR A 9 14.46 3.26 0.14
N ARG A 10 14.64 3.64 -1.14
CA ARG A 10 13.78 4.61 -1.80
C ARG A 10 12.36 4.02 -1.92
N ALA A 11 11.36 4.80 -1.53
CA ALA A 11 9.97 4.40 -1.75
C ALA A 11 9.65 4.41 -3.24
N ILE A 12 8.99 3.37 -3.72
CA ILE A 12 8.50 3.27 -5.11
C ILE A 12 7.07 3.79 -5.24
N SER A 13 6.34 3.87 -4.12
CA SER A 13 4.98 4.37 -4.07
C SER A 13 4.72 5.18 -2.81
N VAL A 14 3.65 5.96 -2.85
CA VAL A 14 3.22 6.82 -1.75
C VAL A 14 1.77 6.53 -1.45
N CYS A 15 1.46 6.20 -0.20
CA CYS A 15 0.08 6.13 0.24
C CYS A 15 -0.47 7.55 0.41
N GLN A 16 -1.37 7.99 -0.47
CA GLN A 16 -1.96 9.33 -0.40
C GLN A 16 -2.84 9.56 0.84
N LYS A 17 -3.43 8.50 1.40
CA LYS A 17 -4.24 8.57 2.63
C LYS A 17 -3.40 8.95 3.85
N PHE A 18 -2.19 8.40 3.94
CA PHE A 18 -1.32 8.50 5.11
C PHE A 18 -0.06 9.33 4.89
N GLY A 19 0.24 9.72 3.65
CA GLY A 19 1.46 10.43 3.27
C GLY A 19 2.75 9.61 3.43
N ILE A 20 2.66 8.28 3.55
CA ILE A 20 3.81 7.41 3.81
C ILE A 20 4.42 6.83 2.53
N GLY A 21 5.74 6.65 2.52
CA GLY A 21 6.47 6.00 1.45
C GLY A 21 6.58 4.48 1.67
N GLN A 22 6.40 3.72 0.60
CA GLN A 22 6.48 2.26 0.62
C GLN A 22 7.44 1.78 -0.48
N CYS A 23 8.40 0.92 -0.11
CA CYS A 23 9.20 0.15 -1.08
C CYS A 23 8.40 -1.05 -1.61
N GLU A 24 8.97 -1.76 -2.58
CA GLU A 24 8.37 -2.94 -3.21
C GLU A 24 7.96 -4.02 -2.21
N GLU A 25 8.78 -4.29 -1.20
CA GLU A 25 8.47 -5.31 -0.18
C GLU A 25 7.40 -4.88 0.82
N CYS A 26 7.27 -3.56 1.04
CA CYS A 26 6.36 -2.99 2.03
C CYS A 26 5.07 -2.44 1.43
N ILE A 27 4.90 -2.53 0.10
CA ILE A 27 3.76 -1.99 -0.60
C ILE A 27 2.51 -2.81 -0.29
N ALA A 28 1.63 -2.23 0.52
CA ALA A 28 0.39 -2.84 0.96
C ALA A 28 -0.58 -1.77 1.45
N CYS A 29 -1.88 -1.99 1.26
CA CYS A 29 -2.89 -1.12 1.84
C CYS A 29 -2.91 -1.33 3.37
N LYS A 30 -2.73 -0.28 4.17
CA LYS A 30 -2.75 -0.37 5.64
C LYS A 30 -4.17 -0.56 6.20
N ASP A 31 -5.18 -0.02 5.51
CA ASP A 31 -6.59 -0.20 5.87
C ASP A 31 -7.43 -0.61 4.65
N PRO A 32 -7.33 -1.86 4.20
CA PRO A 32 -8.11 -2.34 3.05
C PRO A 32 -9.62 -2.27 3.29
N ASN A 33 -10.07 -2.47 4.54
CA ASN A 33 -11.48 -2.52 4.91
C ASN A 33 -12.14 -1.14 5.14
N LEU A 34 -11.36 -0.07 5.18
CA LEU A 34 -11.89 1.29 5.35
C LEU A 34 -11.98 2.00 4.01
N TYR A 35 -12.99 2.88 3.88
CA TYR A 35 -13.12 3.75 2.72
C TYR A 35 -11.85 4.60 2.54
N CYS A 36 -11.38 4.67 1.30
CA CYS A 36 -10.25 5.52 0.90
C CYS A 36 -10.63 6.24 -0.39
N LYS A 37 -10.72 7.58 -0.35
CA LYS A 37 -11.05 8.40 -1.53
C LYS A 37 -10.00 8.33 -2.65
N PHE A 38 -8.80 7.84 -2.36
CA PHE A 38 -7.70 7.69 -3.32
C PHE A 38 -7.57 6.27 -3.86
N ARG A 39 -8.56 5.39 -3.61
CA ARG A 39 -8.49 3.96 -3.94
C ARG A 39 -8.28 3.71 -5.43
N ASP A 40 -8.93 4.52 -6.29
CA ASP A 40 -8.78 4.42 -7.75
C ASP A 40 -7.38 4.82 -8.26
N HIS A 41 -6.59 5.52 -7.44
CA HIS A 41 -5.22 5.93 -7.75
C HIS A 41 -4.17 5.26 -6.84
N CYS A 42 -4.57 4.24 -6.07
CA CYS A 42 -3.70 3.60 -5.09
C CYS A 42 -2.97 2.41 -5.71
N ILE A 43 -1.65 2.56 -5.94
CA ILE A 43 -0.82 1.48 -6.50
C ILE A 43 -0.90 0.20 -5.66
N ALA A 44 -0.84 0.32 -4.33
CA ALA A 44 -0.97 -0.83 -3.45
C ALA A 44 -2.34 -1.54 -3.60
N TRP A 45 -3.41 -0.83 -3.97
CA TRP A 45 -4.72 -1.41 -4.21
C TRP A 45 -4.81 -2.13 -5.56
N GLU A 46 -4.21 -1.55 -6.61
CA GLU A 46 -4.09 -2.23 -7.91
C GLU A 46 -3.30 -3.53 -7.78
N LEU A 47 -2.15 -3.50 -7.08
CA LEU A 47 -1.34 -4.69 -6.83
C LEU A 47 -2.08 -5.77 -6.03
N LEU A 48 -2.91 -5.39 -5.05
CA LEU A 48 -3.75 -6.35 -4.33
C LEU A 48 -4.77 -7.03 -5.24
N LYS A 49 -5.39 -6.28 -6.16
CA LYS A 49 -6.33 -6.81 -7.15
C LYS A 49 -5.64 -7.78 -8.13
N GLU A 50 -4.45 -7.40 -8.64
CA GLU A 50 -3.68 -8.23 -9.57
C GLU A 50 -3.22 -9.55 -8.95
N ASN A 51 -2.82 -9.54 -7.68
CA ASN A 51 -2.33 -10.72 -6.99
C ASN A 51 -3.45 -11.60 -6.39
N ASN A 52 -4.73 -11.27 -6.57
CA ASN A 52 -5.87 -11.95 -5.91
C ASN A 52 -5.70 -12.09 -4.38
N ILE A 53 -4.92 -11.20 -3.76
CA ILE A 53 -4.69 -11.22 -2.32
C ILE A 53 -5.88 -10.53 -1.67
N VAL A 54 -6.89 -11.32 -1.30
CA VAL A 54 -7.98 -10.87 -0.43
C VAL A 54 -7.40 -10.63 0.96
N GLN A 55 -6.90 -9.42 1.22
CA GLN A 55 -6.44 -9.04 2.57
C GLN A 55 -7.67 -8.92 3.49
N GLY A 56 -8.08 -10.05 4.07
CA GLY A 56 -9.26 -10.11 4.92
C GLY A 56 -9.65 -11.48 5.48
N GLU A 57 -9.13 -12.60 4.98
CA GLU A 57 -9.42 -13.91 5.59
C GLU A 57 -8.37 -14.26 6.67
N ARG A 58 -8.64 -13.83 7.90
CA ARG A 58 -8.27 -14.67 9.05
C ARG A 58 -9.12 -15.94 8.95
N ARG A 59 -8.54 -17.06 8.53
CA ARG A 59 -8.98 -18.35 9.03
C ARG A 59 -8.22 -18.66 10.32
#